data_AF-A0AB38EDQ3-F1
#
_entry.id   AF-A0AB38EDQ3-F1
#
_cell.length_a   1.000
_cell.length_b   1.000
_cell.length_c   1.000
_cell.angle_alpha   90.00
_cell.angle_beta   90.00
_cell.angle_gamma   90.00
#
_symmetry.space_group_name_H-M   'P 1'
#
loop_
_entity.id
_entity.type
_entity.pdbx_description
1 polymer ?
#
loop_
_entity_poly.entity_id
_entity_poly.type
_entity_poly.pdbx_seq_one_letter_code
_entity_poly.pdbx_strand_id
1 'polypeptide(L)'
;MRWSVIVCGLSMMVSAAVYAEDVKTEIISRCKSQMGQYGAAMVKACVDQDLEAVDKIGKIPEKYKATVSRCMKQMRKYGFSMVNACAEQGIEADQALSKY
;
A
#
# COMPACT_ATOMS: atom_id res chain seq x y z
N MET A 1 -21.08 43.13 28.55
CA MET A 1 -21.30 41.83 29.23
C MET A 1 -21.05 40.74 28.19
N ARG A 2 -19.82 40.25 28.07
CA ARG A 2 -19.33 38.97 28.66
C ARG A 2 -20.24 37.79 28.29
N TRP A 3 -19.88 37.04 27.24
CA TRP A 3 -19.59 35.61 27.40
C TRP A 3 -18.70 35.11 26.25
N SER A 4 -17.49 34.72 26.61
CA SER A 4 -16.49 34.06 25.77
C SER A 4 -16.89 32.62 25.46
N VAL A 5 -16.84 32.18 24.21
CA VAL A 5 -16.61 30.75 23.94
C VAL A 5 -15.41 30.63 23.00
N ILE A 6 -14.25 30.60 23.64
CA ILE A 6 -13.03 30.01 23.10
C ILE A 6 -13.34 28.52 22.94
N VAL A 7 -13.66 28.08 21.73
CA VAL A 7 -13.56 26.64 21.40
C VAL A 7 -12.13 26.40 20.93
N CYS A 8 -11.26 26.26 21.92
CA CYS A 8 -9.96 25.64 21.74
C CYS A 8 -10.16 24.17 21.37
N GLY A 9 -9.59 23.78 20.23
CA GLY A 9 -9.00 22.46 20.06
C GLY A 9 -9.95 21.28 20.07
N LEU A 10 -10.72 21.09 18.99
CA LEU A 10 -11.15 19.75 18.61
C LEU A 10 -10.18 19.18 17.56
N SER A 11 -9.08 18.65 18.09
CA SER A 11 -8.32 17.51 17.61
C SER A 11 -8.45 17.14 16.12
N MET A 12 -7.53 17.65 15.30
CA MET A 12 -7.16 17.05 14.01
C MET A 12 -6.42 15.72 14.26
N MET A 13 -7.13 14.63 14.52
CA MET A 13 -6.55 13.28 14.55
C MET A 13 -7.51 12.26 13.93
N VAL A 14 -7.84 12.43 12.64
CA VAL A 14 -8.54 11.41 11.84
C VAL A 14 -7.88 11.36 10.47
N SER A 15 -6.79 10.60 10.32
CA SER A 15 -6.17 10.42 8.99
C SER A 15 -5.61 9.03 8.72
N ALA A 16 -5.35 8.18 9.73
CA ALA A 16 -4.74 6.87 9.45
C ALA A 16 -5.73 5.80 8.96
N ALA A 17 -6.96 5.79 9.47
CA ALA A 17 -7.94 4.73 9.16
C ALA A 17 -8.48 4.81 7.71
N VAL A 18 -8.57 6.03 7.15
CA VAL A 18 -9.12 6.26 5.81
C VAL A 18 -8.23 5.62 4.72
N TYR A 19 -6.91 5.76 4.84
CA TYR A 19 -5.97 5.20 3.86
C TYR A 19 -5.98 3.67 3.80
N ALA A 20 -6.27 2.98 4.91
CA ALA A 20 -6.32 1.52 4.95
C ALA A 20 -7.58 0.97 4.25
N GLU A 21 -8.72 1.61 4.46
CA GLU A 21 -9.99 1.28 3.80
C GLU A 21 -9.91 1.51 2.28
N ASP A 22 -9.25 2.60 1.85
CA ASP A 22 -9.06 2.93 0.45
C ASP A 22 -8.23 1.87 -0.30
N VAL A 23 -7.11 1.43 0.29
CA VAL A 23 -6.23 0.41 -0.31
C VAL A 23 -6.94 -0.93 -0.45
N LYS A 24 -7.67 -1.37 0.57
CA LYS A 24 -8.43 -2.63 0.50
C LYS A 24 -9.49 -2.58 -0.60
N THR A 25 -10.18 -1.45 -0.73
CA THR A 25 -11.21 -1.25 -1.75
C THR A 25 -10.61 -1.27 -3.17
N GLU A 26 -9.48 -0.60 -3.36
CA GLU A 26 -8.70 -0.64 -4.61
C GLU A 26 -8.32 -2.08 -4.99
N ILE A 27 -7.76 -2.85 -4.05
CA ILE A 27 -7.36 -4.25 -4.27
C ILE A 27 -8.56 -5.09 -4.69
N ILE A 28 -9.67 -5.03 -3.95
CA ILE A 28 -10.87 -5.80 -4.24
C ILE A 28 -11.43 -5.42 -5.62
N SER A 29 -11.50 -4.13 -5.94
CA SER A 29 -12.00 -3.63 -7.22
C SER A 29 -11.17 -4.17 -8.40
N ARG A 30 -9.84 -4.05 -8.31
CA ARG A 30 -8.91 -4.56 -9.32
C ARG A 30 -9.02 -6.08 -9.49
N CYS A 31 -8.98 -6.83 -8.39
CA CYS A 31 -9.05 -8.29 -8.45
C CYS A 31 -10.39 -8.80 -8.99
N LYS A 32 -11.51 -8.14 -8.66
CA LYS A 32 -12.81 -8.44 -9.30
C LYS A 32 -12.78 -8.18 -10.80
N SER A 33 -12.18 -7.08 -11.24
CA SER A 33 -12.06 -6.74 -12.65
C SER A 33 -11.17 -7.72 -13.43
N GLN A 34 -10.03 -8.12 -12.87
CA GLN A 34 -9.06 -8.98 -13.57
C GLN A 34 -9.39 -10.47 -13.47
N MET A 35 -9.91 -10.91 -12.31
CA MET A 35 -10.07 -12.32 -12.00
C MET A 35 -11.53 -12.78 -11.94
N GLY A 36 -12.50 -11.86 -12.04
CA GLY A 36 -13.93 -12.16 -11.89
C GLY A 36 -14.45 -13.24 -12.83
N GLN A 37 -13.95 -13.25 -14.07
CA GLN A 37 -14.32 -14.27 -15.08
C GLN A 37 -13.87 -15.69 -14.72
N TYR A 38 -12.88 -15.84 -13.83
CA TYR A 38 -12.37 -17.13 -13.37
C TYR A 38 -13.02 -17.60 -12.05
N GLY A 39 -14.00 -16.85 -11.54
CA GLY A 39 -14.78 -17.20 -10.36
C GLY A 39 -14.24 -16.63 -9.04
N ALA A 40 -15.08 -16.72 -8.01
CA ALA A 40 -14.85 -16.06 -6.71
C ALA A 40 -13.58 -16.56 -6.00
N ALA A 41 -13.20 -17.83 -6.16
CA ALA A 41 -11.98 -18.38 -5.59
C ALA A 41 -10.72 -17.67 -6.14
N MET A 42 -10.70 -17.40 -7.44
CA MET A 42 -9.57 -16.69 -8.08
C MET A 42 -9.51 -15.22 -7.68
N VAL A 43 -10.67 -14.56 -7.53
CA VAL A 43 -10.74 -13.20 -6.99
C VAL A 43 -10.21 -13.17 -5.56
N LYS A 44 -10.62 -14.11 -4.70
CA LYS A 44 -10.13 -14.20 -3.32
C LYS A 44 -8.63 -14.38 -3.26
N ALA A 45 -8.07 -15.32 -4.03
CA ALA A 45 -6.63 -15.55 -4.09
C ALA A 45 -5.85 -14.30 -4.50
N CYS A 46 -6.34 -13.55 -5.49
CA CYS A 46 -5.76 -12.27 -5.90
C CYS A 46 -5.78 -11.23 -4.76
N VAL A 47 -6.91 -11.10 -4.05
CA VAL A 47 -7.05 -10.16 -2.94
C VAL A 47 -6.11 -10.53 -1.79
N ASP A 48 -6.07 -11.81 -1.42
CA ASP A 48 -5.22 -12.31 -0.34
C ASP A 48 -3.73 -12.04 -0.64
N GLN A 49 -3.29 -12.31 -1.87
CA GLN A 49 -1.91 -12.05 -2.31
C GLN A 49 -1.53 -10.57 -2.22
N ASP A 50 -2.44 -9.67 -2.64
CA ASP A 50 -2.16 -8.24 -2.59
C ASP A 50 -2.18 -7.68 -1.17
N LEU A 51 -3.05 -8.18 -0.30
CA LEU A 51 -3.06 -7.79 1.12
C LEU A 51 -1.78 -8.26 1.83
N GLU A 52 -1.33 -9.49 1.58
CA GLU A 52 -0.04 -9.97 2.10
C GLU A 52 1.12 -9.10 1.60
N ALA A 53 1.07 -8.67 0.35
CA ALA A 53 2.08 -7.78 -0.23
C ALA A 53 2.07 -6.39 0.41
N VAL A 54 0.91 -5.81 0.70
CA VAL A 54 0.80 -4.55 1.46
C VAL A 54 1.49 -4.67 2.82
N ASP A 55 1.24 -5.77 3.54
CA ASP A 55 1.86 -6.03 4.84
C ASP A 55 3.38 -6.16 4.73
N LYS A 56 3.90 -6.81 3.67
CA LYS A 56 5.34 -6.93 3.42
C LYS A 56 5.96 -5.58 3.09
N ILE A 57 5.33 -4.80 2.21
CA ILE A 57 5.78 -3.44 1.84
C ILE A 57 5.85 -2.55 3.08
N GLY A 58 4.86 -2.62 3.97
CA GLY A 58 4.84 -1.85 5.23
C GLY A 58 5.96 -2.22 6.21
N LYS A 59 6.58 -3.39 6.06
CA LYS A 59 7.71 -3.85 6.88
C LYS A 59 9.08 -3.54 6.27
N ILE A 60 9.12 -3.02 5.03
CA ILE A 60 10.39 -2.64 4.39
C ILE A 60 11.03 -1.49 5.16
N PRO A 61 12.33 -1.57 5.53
CA PRO A 61 13.01 -0.51 6.27
C PRO A 61 12.97 0.84 5.56
N GLU A 62 12.81 1.93 6.34
CA GLU A 62 12.67 3.30 5.82
C GLU A 62 13.85 3.75 4.93
N LYS A 63 15.05 3.17 5.11
CA LYS A 63 16.20 3.42 4.23
C LYS A 63 15.95 3.08 2.75
N TYR A 64 14.97 2.22 2.47
CA TYR A 64 14.56 1.81 1.12
C TYR A 64 13.27 2.51 0.64
N LYS A 65 12.80 3.55 1.34
CA LYS A 65 11.58 4.28 0.99
C LYS A 65 11.59 4.80 -0.46
N ALA A 66 12.74 5.24 -0.96
CA ALA A 66 12.87 5.71 -2.35
C ALA A 66 12.56 4.59 -3.35
N THR A 67 13.11 3.39 -3.11
CA THR A 67 12.86 2.18 -3.91
C THR A 67 11.39 1.77 -3.87
N VAL A 68 10.78 1.74 -2.67
CA VAL A 68 9.35 1.45 -2.51
C VAL A 68 8.49 2.49 -3.23
N SER A 69 8.79 3.78 -3.09
CA SER A 69 8.04 4.88 -3.74
C SER A 69 8.12 4.78 -5.27
N ARG A 70 9.29 4.45 -5.82
CA ARG A 70 9.46 4.18 -7.26
C ARG A 70 8.58 3.00 -7.71
N CYS A 71 8.65 1.88 -6.99
CA CYS A 71 7.87 0.68 -7.31
C CYS A 71 6.36 0.91 -7.18
N MET A 72 5.91 1.68 -6.19
CA MET A 72 4.50 2.09 -6.06
C MET A 72 4.04 2.87 -7.29
N LYS A 73 4.85 3.79 -7.81
CA LYS A 73 4.51 4.56 -9.02
C LYS A 73 4.45 3.69 -10.28
N GLN A 74 5.37 2.74 -10.41
CA GLN A 74 5.51 1.93 -11.63
C GLN A 74 4.55 0.74 -11.67
N MET A 75 4.32 0.09 -10.52
CA MET A 75 3.75 -1.25 -10.47
C MET A 75 2.37 -1.34 -9.82
N ARG A 76 1.90 -0.33 -9.08
CA ARG A 76 0.61 -0.39 -8.35
C ARG A 76 -0.59 -0.76 -9.23
N LYS A 77 -0.62 -0.29 -10.48
CA LYS A 77 -1.66 -0.65 -11.45
C LYS A 77 -1.75 -2.16 -11.77
N TYR A 78 -0.65 -2.90 -11.56
CA TYR A 78 -0.57 -4.34 -11.73
C TYR A 78 -0.79 -5.13 -10.42
N GLY A 79 -0.97 -4.44 -9.29
CA GLY A 79 -1.18 -5.03 -7.97
C GLY A 79 -0.03 -4.81 -7.00
N PHE A 80 -0.34 -4.87 -5.72
CA PHE A 80 0.63 -4.71 -4.64
C PHE A 80 1.64 -5.88 -4.58
N SER A 81 1.24 -7.08 -4.99
CA SER A 81 2.18 -8.20 -5.20
C SER A 81 3.31 -7.85 -6.17
N MET A 82 3.00 -7.15 -7.27
CA MET A 82 4.00 -6.66 -8.23
C MET A 82 4.85 -5.51 -7.66
N VAL A 83 4.28 -4.65 -6.82
CA VAL A 83 5.04 -3.63 -6.11
C VAL A 83 6.04 -4.27 -5.15
N ASN A 84 5.63 -5.27 -4.37
CA ASN A 84 6.50 -5.96 -3.42
C ASN A 84 7.68 -6.62 -4.14
N ALA A 85 7.41 -7.36 -5.22
CA ALA A 85 8.47 -7.99 -6.03
C ALA A 85 9.45 -6.95 -6.59
N CYS A 86 8.96 -5.83 -7.11
CA CYS A 86 9.81 -4.72 -7.57
C CYS A 86 10.69 -4.15 -6.44
N ALA A 87 10.11 -3.99 -5.25
CA ALA A 87 10.82 -3.43 -4.11
C ALA A 87 11.91 -4.39 -3.62
N GLU A 88 11.60 -5.68 -3.46
CA GLU A 88 12.55 -6.71 -3.07
C GLU A 88 13.73 -6.79 -4.06
N GLN A 89 13.44 -6.89 -5.36
CA GLN A 89 14.49 -6.93 -6.40
C GLN A 89 15.31 -5.64 -6.44
N GLY A 90 14.67 -4.48 -6.27
CA GLY A 90 15.37 -3.19 -6.24
C GLY A 90 16.33 -3.08 -5.05
N ILE A 91 15.90 -3.57 -3.88
CA ILE A 91 16.71 -3.58 -2.66
C ILE A 91 17.90 -4.54 -2.81
N GLU A 92 17.66 -5.73 -3.36
CA GLU A 92 18.71 -6.71 -3.64
C GLU A 92 19.77 -6.13 -4.60
N ALA A 93 19.33 -5.47 -5.66
CA ALA A 93 20.23 -4.79 -6.61
C ALA A 93 21.04 -3.68 -5.94
N ASP A 94 20.43 -2.81 -5.14
CA ASP A 94 21.12 -1.74 -4.42
C ASP A 94 22.19 -2.31 -3.47
N GLN A 95 21.87 -3.40 -2.77
CA GLN A 95 22.80 -4.10 -1.89
C GLN A 95 23.97 -4.72 -2.68
N ALA A 96 23.69 -5.36 -3.82
CA ALA A 96 24.72 -5.95 -4.66
C ALA A 96 25.67 -4.87 -5.21
N LEU A 97 25.13 -3.75 -5.71
CA LEU A 97 25.90 -2.64 -6.25
C LEU A 97 26.79 -1.96 -5.21
N SER A 98 26.39 -1.93 -3.93
CA SER A 98 27.24 -1.38 -2.85
C SER A 98 28.52 -2.18 -2.56
N LYS A 99 28.65 -3.39 -3.14
CA LYS A 99 29.82 -4.28 -2.96
C LYS A 99 30.78 -4.26 -4.15
N TYR A 100 30.43 -3.59 -5.24
CA TYR A 100 31.31 -3.34 -6.38
C TYR A 100 32.22 -2.14 -6.11
#